data_AF-A0A2V9SKZ8-F1
#
_entry.id   AF-A0A2V9SKZ8-F1
#
_cell.length_a   1.000
_cell.length_b   1.000
_cell.length_c   1.000
_cell.angle_alpha   90.00
_cell.angle_beta   90.00
_cell.angle_gamma   90.00
#
_symmetry.space_group_name_H-M   'P 1'
#
loop_
_entity.id
_entity.type
_entity.pdbx_description
1 polymer ?
#
loop_
_entity_poly.entity_id
_entity_poly.type
_entity_poly.pdbx_seq_one_letter_code
_entity_poly.pdbx_strand_id
1 'polypeptide(L)'
;MFIWHIVRNGCLCCAFLAAVSVVGSSQTSAVAPVAVSPASPADAAIVKDFYARVSNYLDLRKKEAGSSPKPTNSAVKLAESKNEMAEKTQTARAEAKQGDIFTPEIAAYFRKRITAALAGPQGAKIRSSLRHAEPLHSMDLHVNQKYPDGLPFQSVPPTLLLNLPRLPKELEYRIVGRDLALHDIATNIIVDFIPGAVPSS
;
A
#
# COMPACT_ATOMS: atom_id res chain seq x y z
N MET A 1 -4.27 37.47 -56.51
CA MET A 1 -4.22 38.95 -56.48
C MET A 1 -5.61 39.47 -56.80
N PHE A 2 -6.47 39.64 -55.78
CA PHE A 2 -7.65 40.50 -55.85
C PHE A 2 -7.95 41.04 -54.45
N ILE A 3 -8.40 42.28 -54.47
CA ILE A 3 -8.26 43.30 -53.43
C ILE A 3 -9.39 43.22 -52.40
N TRP A 4 -9.01 43.57 -51.18
CA TRP A 4 -9.78 43.90 -49.99
C TRP A 4 -11.00 44.81 -50.26
N HIS A 5 -12.10 44.62 -49.53
CA HIS A 5 -12.93 45.74 -49.06
C HIS A 5 -13.71 45.39 -47.78
N ILE A 6 -13.50 46.26 -46.79
CA ILE A 6 -14.24 46.46 -45.55
C ILE A 6 -15.70 46.84 -45.81
N VAL A 7 -16.64 46.35 -44.99
CA VAL A 7 -17.77 47.15 -44.50
C VAL A 7 -18.05 46.82 -43.02
N ARG A 8 -18.31 47.89 -42.27
CA ARG A 8 -18.49 48.04 -40.82
C ARG A 8 -19.99 48.15 -40.48
N ASN A 9 -20.32 48.09 -39.18
CA ASN A 9 -21.60 48.37 -38.50
C ASN A 9 -22.43 47.08 -38.27
N GLY A 10 -22.80 46.66 -37.05
CA GLY A 10 -23.04 47.38 -35.80
C GLY A 10 -24.54 47.50 -35.60
N CYS A 11 -25.14 46.69 -34.72
CA CYS A 11 -26.25 47.10 -33.84
C CYS A 11 -26.72 45.98 -32.90
N LEU A 12 -27.06 46.40 -31.69
CA LEU A 12 -27.76 45.69 -30.62
C LEU A 12 -29.03 44.97 -31.11
N CYS A 13 -29.37 43.82 -30.53
CA CYS A 13 -30.58 43.69 -29.69
C CYS A 13 -30.80 42.26 -29.16
N CYS A 14 -31.23 42.24 -27.90
CA CYS A 14 -31.98 41.24 -27.15
C CYS A 14 -32.55 40.03 -27.92
N ALA A 15 -32.38 38.82 -27.36
CA ALA A 15 -33.50 38.07 -26.78
C ALA A 15 -33.05 36.71 -26.24
N PHE A 16 -33.48 36.45 -25.00
CA PHE A 16 -33.51 35.15 -24.35
C PHE A 16 -34.16 34.08 -25.25
N LEU A 17 -33.53 32.92 -25.38
CA LEU A 17 -34.23 31.63 -25.49
C LEU A 17 -33.34 30.54 -24.88
N ALA A 18 -33.75 30.04 -23.71
CA ALA A 18 -33.13 28.94 -23.01
C ALA A 18 -33.47 27.62 -23.72
N ALA A 19 -32.45 26.90 -24.19
CA ALA A 19 -32.55 25.50 -24.57
C ALA A 19 -31.78 24.68 -23.53
N VAL A 20 -32.50 24.08 -22.58
CA VAL A 20 -31.93 23.16 -21.58
C VAL A 20 -31.74 21.80 -22.25
N SER A 21 -30.52 21.53 -22.69
CA SER A 21 -30.10 20.20 -23.12
C SER A 21 -29.78 19.36 -21.88
N VAL A 22 -30.69 18.47 -21.48
CA VAL A 22 -30.40 17.43 -20.48
C VAL A 22 -29.49 16.38 -21.14
N VAL A 23 -28.19 16.54 -20.93
CA VAL A 23 -27.22 15.47 -21.18
C VAL A 23 -27.29 14.52 -19.99
N GLY A 24 -27.91 13.36 -20.18
CA GLY A 24 -27.89 12.27 -19.20
C GLY A 24 -26.49 11.69 -19.09
N SER A 25 -25.72 12.12 -18.09
CA SER A 25 -24.47 11.46 -17.72
C SER A 25 -24.79 10.20 -16.92
N SER A 26 -24.73 9.04 -17.58
CA SER A 26 -24.69 7.74 -16.91
C SER A 26 -23.38 7.64 -16.11
N GLN A 27 -23.43 7.98 -14.82
CA GLN A 27 -22.33 7.70 -13.90
C GLN A 27 -22.30 6.19 -13.64
N THR A 28 -21.47 5.48 -14.38
CA THR A 28 -20.98 4.17 -13.94
C THR A 28 -20.08 4.40 -12.72
N SER A 29 -20.68 4.32 -11.54
CA SER A 29 -19.92 4.27 -10.28
C SER A 29 -19.10 2.98 -10.25
N ALA A 30 -17.83 3.08 -10.63
CA ALA A 30 -16.84 2.09 -10.24
C ALA A 30 -16.78 2.13 -8.71
N VAL A 31 -17.24 1.06 -8.04
CA VAL A 31 -17.08 0.91 -6.59
C VAL A 31 -15.60 0.73 -6.32
N ALA A 32 -14.90 1.86 -6.10
CA ALA A 32 -13.59 1.85 -5.50
C ALA A 32 -13.72 1.19 -4.13
N PRO A 33 -12.93 0.16 -3.80
CA PRO A 33 -13.10 -0.53 -2.54
C PRO A 33 -12.70 0.44 -1.42
N VAL A 34 -13.57 0.60 -0.42
CA VAL A 34 -13.51 1.60 0.65
C VAL A 34 -12.12 1.63 1.28
N ALA A 35 -11.32 2.66 0.97
CA ALA A 35 -10.11 2.98 1.72
C ALA A 35 -10.55 3.55 3.07
N VAL A 36 -9.84 3.23 4.15
CA VAL A 36 -10.17 3.89 5.40
C VAL A 36 -9.71 5.32 5.28
N SER A 37 -10.69 6.21 5.25
CA SER A 37 -10.42 7.63 5.15
C SER A 37 -9.60 8.07 6.37
N PRO A 38 -8.56 8.90 6.19
CA PRO A 38 -7.86 9.50 7.32
C PRO A 38 -8.86 10.30 8.15
N ALA A 39 -8.78 10.18 9.48
CA ALA A 39 -9.75 10.79 10.39
C ALA A 39 -9.52 12.30 10.54
N SER A 40 -8.38 12.82 10.07
CA SER A 40 -7.99 14.23 10.14
C SER A 40 -7.06 14.62 8.98
N PRO A 41 -6.89 15.92 8.68
CA PRO A 41 -5.87 16.38 7.73
C PRO A 41 -4.44 15.96 8.10
N ALA A 42 -4.13 15.90 9.40
CA ALA A 42 -2.84 15.42 9.88
C ALA A 42 -2.63 13.93 9.56
N ASP A 43 -3.65 13.09 9.81
CA ASP A 43 -3.62 11.67 9.42
C ASP A 43 -3.46 11.51 7.90
N ALA A 44 -4.10 12.39 7.10
CA ALA A 44 -3.98 12.36 5.64
C ALA A 44 -2.54 12.63 5.16
N ALA A 45 -1.84 13.57 5.82
CA ALA A 45 -0.43 13.85 5.53
C ALA A 45 0.47 12.66 5.87
N ILE A 46 0.24 11.99 7.01
CA ILE A 46 0.98 10.79 7.42
C ILE A 46 0.76 9.65 6.41
N VAL A 47 -0.48 9.40 5.99
CA VAL A 47 -0.80 8.37 5.00
C VAL A 47 -0.19 8.69 3.64
N LYS A 48 -0.17 9.97 3.24
CA LYS A 48 0.49 10.41 2.00
C LYS A 48 2.00 10.16 2.06
N ASP A 49 2.66 10.46 3.17
CA ASP A 49 4.10 10.21 3.36
C ASP A 49 4.41 8.71 3.30
N PHE A 50 3.59 7.89 3.96
CA PHE A 50 3.70 6.43 3.87
C PHE A 50 3.64 5.94 2.41
N TYR A 51 2.70 6.45 1.61
CA TYR A 51 2.60 6.08 0.20
C TYR A 51 3.77 6.56 -0.65
N ALA A 52 4.31 7.75 -0.39
CA ALA A 52 5.51 8.22 -1.08
C ALA A 52 6.70 7.30 -0.82
N ARG A 53 6.89 6.87 0.44
CA ARG A 53 7.97 5.95 0.82
C ARG A 53 7.82 4.56 0.20
N VAL A 54 6.59 4.03 0.20
CA VAL A 54 6.27 2.77 -0.48
C VAL A 54 6.53 2.87 -1.99
N SER A 55 6.15 3.97 -2.63
CA SER A 55 6.43 4.19 -4.06
C SER A 55 7.92 4.20 -4.33
N ASN A 56 8.69 4.97 -3.55
CA ASN A 56 10.15 5.05 -3.71
C ASN A 56 10.83 3.67 -3.57
N TYR A 57 10.37 2.84 -2.63
CA TYR A 57 10.84 1.46 -2.51
C TYR A 57 10.55 0.63 -3.77
N LEU A 58 9.30 0.68 -4.26
CA LEU A 58 8.90 -0.10 -5.43
C LEU A 58 9.62 0.36 -6.70
N ASP A 59 9.88 1.66 -6.84
CA ASP A 59 10.64 2.21 -7.96
C ASP A 59 12.10 1.75 -7.93
N LEU A 60 12.75 1.77 -6.76
CA LEU A 60 14.09 1.20 -6.56
C LEU A 60 14.09 -0.29 -6.93
N ARG A 61 13.18 -1.06 -6.34
CA ARG A 61 13.08 -2.51 -6.54
C ARG A 61 12.85 -2.85 -8.02
N LYS A 62 12.00 -2.09 -8.71
CA LYS A 62 11.76 -2.24 -10.15
C LYS A 62 13.00 -1.91 -10.98
N LYS A 63 13.72 -0.84 -10.62
CA LYS A 63 14.94 -0.41 -11.32
C LYS A 63 16.06 -1.43 -11.21
N GLU A 64 16.29 -1.95 -10.01
CA GLU A 64 17.47 -2.77 -9.71
C GLU A 64 17.21 -4.27 -9.90
N ALA A 65 15.98 -4.73 -9.62
CA ALA A 65 15.64 -6.16 -9.63
C ALA A 65 14.56 -6.53 -10.68
N GLY A 66 13.98 -5.54 -11.37
CA GLY A 66 12.95 -5.75 -12.39
C GLY A 66 11.54 -5.93 -11.81
N SER A 67 10.61 -6.37 -12.66
CA SER A 67 9.24 -6.71 -12.25
C SER A 67 9.16 -8.13 -11.67
N SER A 68 8.05 -8.46 -10.99
CA SER A 68 7.84 -9.82 -10.47
C SER A 68 8.05 -10.90 -11.55
N PRO A 69 8.68 -12.04 -11.20
CA PRO A 69 8.92 -13.14 -12.13
C PRO A 69 7.62 -13.61 -12.79
N LYS A 70 7.69 -13.97 -14.07
CA LYS A 70 6.56 -14.57 -14.76
C LYS A 70 6.21 -15.93 -14.14
N PRO A 71 4.93 -16.31 -14.09
CA PRO A 71 4.54 -17.66 -13.69
C PRO A 71 5.28 -18.71 -14.52
N THR A 72 5.78 -19.75 -13.87
CA THR A 72 6.49 -20.87 -14.49
C THR A 72 6.05 -22.18 -13.82
N ASN A 73 6.00 -23.26 -14.59
CA ASN A 73 5.66 -24.59 -14.08
C ASN A 73 6.87 -25.30 -13.42
N SER A 74 8.05 -24.68 -13.45
CA SER A 74 9.25 -25.19 -12.80
C SER A 74 9.46 -24.50 -11.46
N ALA A 75 9.32 -25.25 -10.36
CA ALA A 75 9.59 -24.76 -9.01
C ALA A 75 11.04 -24.28 -8.86
N VAL A 76 11.99 -24.95 -9.51
CA VAL A 76 13.42 -24.60 -9.49
C VAL A 76 13.65 -23.23 -10.14
N LYS A 77 13.17 -23.03 -11.38
CA LYS A 77 13.32 -21.74 -12.07
C LYS A 77 12.62 -20.59 -11.33
N LEU A 78 11.50 -20.88 -10.67
CA LEU A 78 10.81 -19.90 -9.83
C LEU A 78 11.65 -19.52 -8.61
N ALA A 79 12.26 -20.50 -7.94
CA ALA A 79 13.11 -20.27 -6.77
C ALA A 79 14.37 -19.49 -7.15
N GLU A 80 15.05 -19.87 -8.22
CA GLU A 80 16.23 -19.16 -8.76
C GLU A 80 15.90 -17.71 -9.08
N SER A 81 14.80 -17.46 -9.82
CA SER A 81 14.41 -16.10 -10.18
C SER A 81 14.03 -15.25 -8.96
N LYS A 82 13.39 -15.85 -7.94
CA LYS A 82 13.10 -15.16 -6.67
C LYS A 82 14.39 -14.81 -5.92
N ASN A 83 15.34 -15.74 -5.84
CA ASN A 83 16.61 -15.54 -5.15
C ASN A 83 17.45 -14.45 -5.84
N GLU A 84 17.59 -14.49 -7.15
CA GLU A 84 18.34 -13.47 -7.90
C GLU A 84 17.74 -12.06 -7.70
N MET A 85 16.41 -11.97 -7.72
CA MET A 85 15.72 -10.70 -7.50
C MET A 85 15.86 -10.22 -6.05
N ALA A 86 15.85 -11.15 -5.08
CA ALA A 86 16.10 -10.85 -3.68
C ALA A 86 17.50 -10.29 -3.49
N GLU A 87 18.53 -10.95 -4.02
CA GLU A 87 19.93 -10.52 -3.92
C GLU A 87 20.13 -9.11 -4.48
N LYS A 88 19.63 -8.83 -5.69
CA LYS A 88 19.69 -7.49 -6.30
C LYS A 88 19.01 -6.43 -5.42
N THR A 89 17.85 -6.76 -4.88
CA THR A 89 17.11 -5.85 -3.99
C THR A 89 17.87 -5.63 -2.68
N GLN A 90 18.47 -6.67 -2.11
CA GLN A 90 19.27 -6.57 -0.89
C GLN A 90 20.51 -5.70 -1.11
N THR A 91 21.24 -5.90 -2.21
CA THR A 91 22.40 -5.07 -2.57
C THR A 91 22.02 -3.61 -2.75
N ALA A 92 20.92 -3.33 -3.47
CA ALA A 92 20.40 -1.97 -3.65
C ALA A 92 19.96 -1.30 -2.34
N ARG A 93 19.69 -2.10 -1.31
CA ARG A 93 19.21 -1.67 0.01
C ARG A 93 20.22 -1.95 1.12
N ALA A 94 21.52 -2.01 0.81
CA ALA A 94 22.56 -2.29 1.81
C ALA A 94 22.50 -1.34 3.02
N GLU A 95 22.08 -0.09 2.81
CA GLU A 95 21.95 0.94 3.85
C GLU A 95 20.54 1.09 4.43
N ALA A 96 19.60 0.22 4.06
CA ALA A 96 18.22 0.33 4.50
C ALA A 96 18.09 0.06 6.01
N LYS A 97 17.30 0.88 6.69
CA LYS A 97 17.13 0.87 8.14
C LYS A 97 15.66 0.82 8.52
N GLN A 98 15.43 0.32 9.73
CA GLN A 98 14.10 0.38 10.31
C GLN A 98 13.63 1.83 10.43
N GLY A 99 12.41 2.08 9.96
CA GLY A 99 11.80 3.41 9.95
C GLY A 99 12.02 4.21 8.68
N ASP A 100 12.72 3.67 7.67
CA ASP A 100 12.82 4.29 6.34
C ASP A 100 11.43 4.42 5.69
N ILE A 101 10.52 3.48 5.95
CA ILE A 101 9.11 3.52 5.51
C ILE A 101 8.19 3.83 6.67
N PHE A 102 8.29 3.09 7.78
CA PHE A 102 7.51 3.30 8.99
C PHE A 102 8.22 4.29 9.91
N THR A 103 8.31 5.56 9.50
CA THR A 103 8.83 6.63 10.37
C THR A 103 8.13 6.64 11.73
N PRO A 104 8.68 7.28 12.77
CA PRO A 104 8.03 7.34 14.07
C PRO A 104 6.55 7.78 14.02
N GLU A 105 6.22 8.77 13.19
CA GLU A 105 4.86 9.28 13.00
C GLU A 105 3.95 8.27 12.29
N ILE A 106 4.44 7.63 11.22
CA ILE A 106 3.70 6.59 10.50
C ILE A 106 3.48 5.40 11.44
N ALA A 107 4.51 4.94 12.14
CA ALA A 107 4.43 3.83 13.07
C ALA A 107 3.42 4.12 14.20
N ALA A 108 3.41 5.34 14.74
CA ALA A 108 2.43 5.78 15.73
C ALA A 108 1.00 5.76 15.18
N TYR A 109 0.80 6.26 13.94
CA TYR A 109 -0.49 6.17 13.26
C TYR A 109 -0.95 4.72 13.14
N PHE A 110 -0.12 3.82 12.63
CA PHE A 110 -0.46 2.39 12.49
C PHE A 110 -0.81 1.76 13.83
N ARG A 111 -0.03 2.00 14.89
CA ARG A 111 -0.36 1.52 16.25
C ARG A 111 -1.73 2.01 16.72
N LYS A 112 -2.03 3.30 16.53
CA LYS A 112 -3.36 3.86 16.86
C LYS A 112 -4.48 3.14 16.10
N ARG A 113 -4.28 2.86 14.80
CA ARG A 113 -5.25 2.15 13.97
C ARG A 113 -5.46 0.70 14.41
N ILE A 114 -4.39 -0.02 14.72
CA ILE A 114 -4.44 -1.40 15.22
C ILE A 114 -5.16 -1.44 16.57
N THR A 115 -4.78 -0.57 17.50
CA THR A 115 -5.42 -0.47 18.83
C THR A 115 -6.91 -0.14 18.71
N ALA A 116 -7.28 0.82 17.86
CA ALA A 116 -8.68 1.14 17.61
C ALA A 116 -9.46 -0.04 17.01
N ALA A 117 -8.88 -0.77 16.06
CA ALA A 117 -9.50 -1.96 15.48
C ALA A 117 -9.71 -3.07 16.52
N LEU A 118 -8.75 -3.26 17.42
CA LEU A 118 -8.83 -4.20 18.54
C LEU A 118 -9.83 -3.77 19.62
N ALA A 119 -10.02 -2.47 19.83
CA ALA A 119 -11.02 -1.94 20.78
C ALA A 119 -12.45 -1.92 20.20
N GLY A 120 -12.59 -1.95 18.87
CA GLY A 120 -13.87 -1.89 18.19
C GLY A 120 -14.69 -3.19 18.24
N PRO A 121 -15.89 -3.20 17.63
CA PRO A 121 -16.82 -4.34 17.69
C PRO A 121 -16.23 -5.67 17.18
N GLN A 122 -15.29 -5.60 16.23
CA GLN A 122 -14.62 -6.77 15.65
C GLN A 122 -13.35 -7.18 16.42
N GLY A 123 -13.03 -6.49 17.52
CA GLY A 123 -11.80 -6.67 18.28
C GLY A 123 -11.62 -8.08 18.83
N ALA A 124 -12.70 -8.69 19.33
CA ALA A 124 -12.67 -10.08 19.81
C ALA A 124 -12.32 -11.07 18.69
N LYS A 125 -12.90 -10.87 17.49
CA LYS A 125 -12.60 -11.68 16.31
C LYS A 125 -11.15 -11.49 15.85
N ILE A 126 -10.67 -10.25 15.79
CA ILE A 126 -9.28 -9.94 15.44
C ILE A 126 -8.32 -10.63 16.42
N ARG A 127 -8.53 -10.47 17.74
CA ARG A 127 -7.72 -11.14 18.76
C ARG A 127 -7.75 -12.66 18.63
N SER A 128 -8.92 -13.24 18.38
CA SER A 128 -9.03 -14.69 18.18
C SER A 128 -8.20 -15.15 16.98
N SER A 129 -8.36 -14.49 15.82
CA SER A 129 -7.58 -14.82 14.63
C SER A 129 -6.07 -14.64 14.82
N LEU A 130 -5.64 -13.62 15.57
CA LEU A 130 -4.21 -13.43 15.88
C LEU A 130 -3.66 -14.51 16.81
N ARG A 131 -4.44 -15.02 17.79
CA ARG A 131 -4.01 -16.10 18.69
C ARG A 131 -3.95 -17.48 18.04
N HIS A 132 -4.80 -17.73 17.05
CA HIS A 132 -4.84 -19.01 16.33
C HIS A 132 -3.80 -19.10 15.22
N ALA A 133 -3.05 -18.03 14.99
CA ALA A 133 -1.95 -18.09 14.05
C ALA A 133 -0.80 -18.90 14.64
N GLU A 134 -0.11 -19.63 13.77
CA GLU A 134 1.08 -20.39 14.14
C GLU A 134 2.09 -19.48 14.86
N PRO A 135 2.50 -19.84 16.09
CA PRO A 135 3.34 -18.98 16.90
C PRO A 135 4.76 -18.87 16.33
N LEU A 136 5.04 -17.79 15.61
CA LEU A 136 6.40 -17.35 15.28
C LEU A 136 6.97 -16.52 16.43
N HIS A 137 7.01 -17.08 17.65
CA HIS A 137 7.42 -16.35 18.85
C HIS A 137 8.93 -16.04 18.93
N SER A 138 9.73 -16.49 17.96
CA SER A 138 11.20 -16.47 18.04
C SER A 138 11.90 -16.02 16.76
N MET A 139 11.22 -15.29 15.86
CA MET A 139 11.89 -14.73 14.69
C MET A 139 12.19 -13.24 14.92
N ASP A 140 13.47 -12.94 15.11
CA ASP A 140 13.95 -11.55 15.11
C ASP A 140 13.87 -11.00 13.69
N LEU A 141 13.05 -9.96 13.51
CA LEU A 141 12.90 -9.28 12.23
C LEU A 141 14.05 -8.30 12.00
N HIS A 142 14.66 -8.38 10.83
CA HIS A 142 15.61 -7.38 10.36
C HIS A 142 15.16 -6.77 9.03
N VAL A 143 15.36 -5.46 8.88
CA VAL A 143 15.16 -4.79 7.59
C VAL A 143 16.11 -5.37 6.56
N ASN A 144 15.59 -5.51 5.33
CA ASN A 144 16.33 -6.07 4.19
C ASN A 144 16.69 -7.56 4.33
N GLN A 145 16.15 -8.25 5.34
CA GLN A 145 16.30 -9.69 5.49
C GLN A 145 15.33 -10.44 4.57
N LYS A 146 15.80 -11.53 3.95
CA LYS A 146 14.93 -12.49 3.30
C LYS A 146 14.15 -13.27 4.37
N TYR A 147 12.83 -13.35 4.23
CA TYR A 147 12.02 -14.18 5.10
C TYR A 147 12.43 -15.65 4.93
N PRO A 148 12.69 -16.41 6.02
CA PRO A 148 13.17 -17.78 5.91
C PRO A 148 12.22 -18.67 5.11
N ASP A 149 12.78 -19.45 4.19
CA ASP A 149 12.02 -20.41 3.41
C ASP A 149 11.48 -21.53 4.33
N GLY A 150 10.22 -21.93 4.14
CA GLY A 150 9.59 -23.01 4.92
C GLY A 150 8.92 -22.57 6.23
N LEU A 151 9.06 -21.32 6.66
CA LEU A 151 8.25 -20.79 7.76
C LEU A 151 6.86 -20.38 7.24
N PRO A 152 5.77 -20.75 7.95
CA PRO A 152 4.43 -20.31 7.58
C PRO A 152 4.34 -18.79 7.74
N PHE A 153 3.60 -18.14 6.83
CA PHE A 153 3.22 -16.74 7.02
C PHE A 153 1.96 -16.68 7.87
N GLN A 154 2.04 -16.00 9.01
CA GLN A 154 0.82 -15.58 9.69
C GLN A 154 0.13 -14.49 8.86
N SER A 155 -1.05 -14.82 8.36
CA SER A 155 -1.89 -13.87 7.64
C SER A 155 -2.47 -12.84 8.61
N VAL A 156 -2.48 -11.57 8.19
CA VAL A 156 -3.18 -10.51 8.94
C VAL A 156 -4.68 -10.73 8.75
N PRO A 157 -5.49 -10.78 9.83
CA PRO A 157 -6.93 -10.96 9.70
C PRO A 157 -7.54 -9.90 8.77
N PRO A 158 -8.43 -10.26 7.81
CA PRO A 158 -9.02 -9.30 6.88
C PRO A 158 -9.70 -8.12 7.58
N THR A 159 -10.32 -8.38 8.72
CA THR A 159 -10.95 -7.36 9.57
C THR A 159 -9.95 -6.33 10.12
N LEU A 160 -8.69 -6.72 10.32
CA LEU A 160 -7.62 -5.80 10.69
C LEU A 160 -7.09 -5.05 9.45
N LEU A 161 -6.92 -5.72 8.31
CA LEU A 161 -6.49 -5.08 7.05
C LEU A 161 -7.44 -3.96 6.62
N LEU A 162 -8.75 -4.12 6.84
CA LEU A 162 -9.75 -3.09 6.62
C LEU A 162 -9.56 -1.82 7.46
N ASN A 163 -8.65 -1.83 8.44
CA ASN A 163 -8.35 -0.68 9.29
C ASN A 163 -7.00 -0.04 8.99
N LEU A 164 -6.23 -0.55 8.04
CA LEU A 164 -4.89 -0.08 7.68
C LEU A 164 -4.89 0.62 6.30
N PRO A 165 -3.89 1.48 6.01
CA PRO A 165 -3.63 1.94 4.65
C PRO A 165 -3.51 0.75 3.68
N ARG A 166 -4.10 0.86 2.49
CA ARG A 166 -4.03 -0.21 1.48
C ARG A 166 -2.64 -0.28 0.87
N LEU A 167 -2.14 -1.49 0.62
CA LEU A 167 -0.86 -1.69 -0.05
C LEU A 167 -1.05 -1.92 -1.56
N PRO A 168 -0.05 -1.57 -2.38
CA PRO A 168 0.10 -2.12 -3.73
C PRO A 168 0.17 -3.65 -3.69
N LYS A 169 -0.21 -4.31 -4.79
CA LYS A 169 -0.28 -5.78 -4.88
C LYS A 169 1.06 -6.49 -4.71
N GLU A 170 2.16 -5.75 -4.81
CA GLU A 170 3.53 -6.23 -4.66
C GLU A 170 3.92 -6.39 -3.18
N LEU A 171 3.18 -5.75 -2.26
CA LEU A 171 3.48 -5.70 -0.84
C LEU A 171 2.34 -6.27 -0.01
N GLU A 172 2.69 -6.91 1.10
CA GLU A 172 1.75 -7.41 2.09
C GLU A 172 2.14 -7.03 3.51
N TYR A 173 1.12 -6.83 4.36
CA TYR A 173 1.34 -6.78 5.80
C TYR A 173 1.43 -8.19 6.36
N ARG A 174 2.29 -8.37 7.35
CA ARG A 174 2.46 -9.62 8.10
C ARG A 174 2.51 -9.31 9.59
N ILE A 175 1.96 -10.22 10.40
CA ILE A 175 2.22 -10.23 11.84
C ILE A 175 3.28 -11.30 12.12
N VAL A 176 4.33 -10.93 12.84
CA VAL A 176 5.34 -11.87 13.35
C VAL A 176 5.45 -11.62 14.84
N GLY A 177 4.98 -12.57 15.65
CA GLY A 177 4.80 -12.34 17.08
C GLY A 177 3.85 -11.16 17.33
N ARG A 178 4.41 -10.02 17.73
CA ARG A 178 3.66 -8.76 17.96
C ARG A 178 3.96 -7.67 16.95
N ASP A 179 4.84 -7.93 16.00
CA ASP A 179 5.37 -6.93 15.09
C ASP A 179 4.55 -6.92 13.81
N LEU A 180 4.37 -5.73 13.24
CA LEU A 180 3.78 -5.58 11.90
C LEU A 180 4.92 -5.40 10.91
N ALA A 181 5.16 -6.41 10.08
CA ALA A 181 6.13 -6.34 9.00
C ALA A 181 5.47 -5.92 7.68
N LEU A 182 6.21 -5.15 6.88
CA LEU A 182 5.94 -4.89 5.47
C LEU A 182 6.81 -5.83 4.63
N HIS A 183 6.17 -6.68 3.84
CA HIS A 183 6.82 -7.77 3.10
C HIS A 183 6.65 -7.57 1.59
N ASP A 184 7.75 -7.65 0.83
CA ASP A 184 7.69 -7.77 -0.62
C ASP A 184 7.52 -9.25 -0.99
N ILE A 185 6.38 -9.55 -1.59
CA ILE A 185 5.95 -10.92 -1.91
C ILE A 185 6.90 -11.57 -2.90
N ALA A 186 7.40 -10.79 -3.84
CA ALA A 186 8.10 -11.29 -5.01
C ALA A 186 9.60 -11.45 -4.71
N THR A 187 10.21 -10.56 -3.93
CA THR A 187 11.60 -10.72 -3.44
C THR A 187 11.69 -11.55 -2.14
N ASN A 188 10.56 -11.77 -1.47
CA ASN A 188 10.51 -12.40 -0.16
C ASN A 188 11.31 -11.65 0.93
N ILE A 189 11.37 -10.33 0.86
CA ILE A 189 12.16 -9.48 1.78
C ILE A 189 11.27 -8.71 2.75
N ILE A 190 11.74 -8.56 3.99
CA ILE A 190 11.18 -7.61 4.97
C ILE A 190 11.65 -6.21 4.62
N VAL A 191 10.72 -5.39 4.13
CA VAL A 191 11.01 -4.03 3.65
C VAL A 191 11.22 -3.08 4.82
N ASP A 192 10.36 -3.16 5.82
CA ASP A 192 10.40 -2.41 7.08
C ASP A 192 9.44 -3.07 8.08
N PHE A 193 9.49 -2.72 9.36
CA PHE A 193 8.57 -3.26 10.36
C PHE A 193 8.35 -2.33 11.57
N ILE A 194 7.19 -2.49 12.20
CA ILE A 194 6.81 -1.80 13.43
C ILE A 194 6.89 -2.81 14.59
N PRO A 195 7.80 -2.61 15.56
CA PRO A 195 7.94 -3.49 16.70
C PRO A 195 6.80 -3.21 17.69
N GLY A 196 6.25 -4.27 18.26
CA GLY A 196 5.15 -4.21 19.22
C GLY A 196 3.90 -3.51 18.66
N ALA A 197 3.63 -3.65 17.37
CA ALA A 197 2.47 -3.04 16.71
C ALA A 197 1.14 -3.59 17.27
N VAL A 198 1.13 -4.87 17.63
CA VAL A 198 0.04 -5.52 18.35
C VAL A 198 0.27 -5.36 19.85
N PRO A 199 -0.68 -4.73 20.59
CA PRO A 199 -0.59 -4.59 22.04
C PRO A 199 -0.49 -5.96 22.72
N SER A 200 0.31 -6.03 23.79
CA SER A 200 0.23 -7.16 24.72
C SER A 200 -1.15 -7.12 25.38
N SER A 201 -1.89 -8.21 25.25
CA SER A 201 -3.15 -8.46 25.98
C SER A 201 -2.94 -8.58 27.47
#